data_AF-D0NI35-F1
#
_entry.id   AF-D0NI35-F1
#
_cell.length_a   1.000
_cell.length_b   1.000
_cell.length_c   1.000
_cell.angle_alpha   90.00
_cell.angle_beta   90.00
_cell.angle_gamma   90.00
#
_symmetry.space_group_name_H-M   'P 1'
#
loop_
_entity.id
_entity.type
_entity.pdbx_description
1 polymer ?
#
loop_
_entity_poly.entity_id
_entity_poly.type
_entity_poly.pdbx_seq_one_letter_code
_entity_poly.pdbx_strand_id
1 'polypeptide(L)'
;MLQRKEEKSHAKRVCLTKLHLFLNVLAGVLVAVAGAAVYIAKRDAGGEHLTTPHSWAALVTGMLFTLNVFQGLLLTFEGPKANWQWKDETHVLTGVLVYIGSVVTMLYGLQTSSWGVQNFSPERQFQLIVLVIAAHVALVGRALVLQRQKNDTQIKVAKVA
;
A
#
# COMPACT_ATOMS: atom_id res chain seq x y z
N MET A 1 -11.05 4.35 -1.06
CA MET A 1 -10.48 5.08 -2.22
C MET A 1 -11.38 5.09 -3.44
N LEU A 2 -11.90 3.93 -3.90
CA LEU A 2 -12.83 3.88 -5.05
C LEU A 2 -14.09 4.76 -4.89
N GLN A 3 -14.68 4.80 -3.69
CA GLN A 3 -15.80 5.69 -3.36
C GLN A 3 -15.52 7.18 -3.62
N ARG A 4 -14.27 7.65 -3.59
CA ARG A 4 -13.93 9.05 -3.91
C ARG A 4 -14.25 9.38 -5.37
N LYS A 5 -14.07 8.44 -6.29
CA LYS A 5 -14.33 8.64 -7.72
C LYS A 5 -15.83 8.79 -8.03
N GLU A 6 -16.71 8.34 -7.12
CA GLU A 6 -18.17 8.32 -7.28
C GLU A 6 -18.87 9.40 -6.45
N GLU A 7 -18.20 9.92 -5.43
CA GLU A 7 -18.77 10.88 -4.52
C GLU A 7 -19.01 12.24 -5.21
N LYS A 8 -20.27 12.65 -5.29
CA LYS A 8 -20.66 13.95 -5.89
C LYS A 8 -20.34 15.12 -4.96
N SER A 9 -20.35 14.90 -3.64
CA SER A 9 -20.02 15.93 -2.65
C SER A 9 -18.52 16.27 -2.66
N HIS A 10 -18.21 17.52 -2.99
CA HIS A 10 -16.84 18.03 -2.92
C HIS A 10 -16.22 17.85 -1.52
N ALA A 11 -16.97 18.21 -0.48
CA ALA A 11 -16.51 18.10 0.91
C ALA A 11 -16.13 16.66 1.28
N LYS A 12 -16.96 15.68 0.86
CA LYS A 12 -16.69 14.27 1.14
C LYS A 12 -15.52 13.72 0.31
N ARG A 13 -15.33 14.14 -0.94
CA ARG A 13 -14.13 13.80 -1.72
C ARG A 13 -12.84 14.32 -1.07
N VAL A 14 -12.87 15.54 -0.53
CA VAL A 14 -11.72 16.11 0.21
C VAL A 14 -11.47 15.33 1.49
N CYS A 15 -12.53 15.02 2.26
CA CYS A 15 -12.42 14.22 3.48
C CYS A 15 -11.78 12.84 3.21
N LEU A 16 -12.23 12.13 2.18
CA LEU A 16 -11.65 10.84 1.78
C LEU A 16 -10.17 10.95 1.36
N THR A 17 -9.77 12.07 0.77
CA THR A 17 -8.37 12.31 0.37
C THR A 17 -7.50 12.57 1.60
N LYS A 18 -7.98 13.36 2.56
CA LYS A 18 -7.29 13.58 3.84
C LYS A 18 -7.17 12.29 4.65
N LEU A 19 -8.23 11.49 4.72
CA LEU A 19 -8.19 10.17 5.37
C LEU A 19 -7.14 9.26 4.72
N HIS A 20 -7.04 9.26 3.39
CA HIS A 20 -6.01 8.48 2.72
C HIS A 20 -4.60 8.97 3.02
N LEU A 21 -4.37 10.28 3.02
CA LEU A 21 -3.07 10.82 3.44
C LEU A 21 -2.76 10.40 4.88
N PHE A 22 -3.71 10.54 5.80
CA PHE A 22 -3.55 10.11 7.19
C PHE A 22 -3.19 8.63 7.32
N LEU A 23 -3.90 7.74 6.63
CA LEU A 23 -3.63 6.30 6.66
C LEU A 23 -2.24 5.96 6.09
N ASN A 24 -1.80 6.64 5.02
CA ASN A 24 -0.45 6.45 4.49
C ASN A 24 0.61 6.99 5.46
N VAL A 25 0.44 8.17 6.04
CA VAL A 25 1.39 8.69 7.03
C VAL A 25 1.49 7.74 8.23
N LEU A 26 0.37 7.24 8.73
CA LEU A 26 0.34 6.24 9.80
C LEU A 26 1.08 4.96 9.39
N ALA A 27 0.84 4.45 8.19
CA ALA A 27 1.57 3.29 7.67
C ALA A 27 3.09 3.56 7.61
N GLY A 28 3.50 4.75 7.16
CA GLY A 28 4.91 5.15 7.14
C GLY A 28 5.54 5.17 8.54
N VAL A 29 4.82 5.69 9.54
CA VAL A 29 5.27 5.65 10.94
C VAL A 29 5.44 4.20 11.43
N LEU A 30 4.45 3.33 11.17
CA LEU A 30 4.53 1.92 11.56
C LEU A 30 5.69 1.19 10.90
N VAL A 31 5.94 1.44 9.60
CA VAL A 31 7.09 0.87 8.87
C VAL A 31 8.40 1.38 9.45
N ALA A 32 8.51 2.67 9.77
CA ALA A 32 9.72 3.23 10.38
C ALA A 32 10.00 2.62 11.76
N VAL A 33 8.97 2.47 12.61
CA VAL A 33 9.09 1.81 13.91
C VAL A 33 9.50 0.34 13.76
N ALA A 34 8.88 -0.40 12.83
CA ALA A 34 9.25 -1.78 12.56
C ALA A 34 10.71 -1.90 12.07
N GLY A 35 11.14 -1.01 11.17
CA GLY A 35 12.52 -0.93 10.70
C GLY A 35 13.50 -0.64 11.82
N ALA A 36 13.19 0.31 12.71
CA ALA A 36 14.00 0.61 13.89
C ALA A 36 14.09 -0.58 14.85
N ALA A 37 12.97 -1.28 15.09
CA ALA A 37 12.95 -2.47 15.93
C ALA A 37 13.86 -3.59 15.37
N VAL A 38 13.77 -3.85 14.06
CA VAL A 38 14.64 -4.83 13.40
C VAL A 38 16.11 -4.40 13.43
N TYR A 39 16.38 -3.11 13.24
CA TYR A 39 17.73 -2.56 13.32
C TYR A 39 18.32 -2.77 14.72
N ILE A 40 17.61 -2.37 15.78
CA ILE A 40 18.08 -2.53 17.17
C ILE A 40 18.28 -4.01 17.50
N ALA A 41 17.30 -4.86 17.19
CA ALA A 41 17.39 -6.29 17.46
C ALA A 41 18.58 -6.97 16.78
N LYS A 42 18.87 -6.61 15.51
CA LYS A 42 20.04 -7.11 14.80
C LYS A 42 21.34 -6.60 15.40
N ARG A 43 21.42 -5.31 15.72
CA ARG A 43 22.59 -4.70 16.33
C ARG A 43 22.93 -5.38 17.65
N ASP A 44 21.94 -5.58 18.52
CA ASP A 44 22.12 -6.17 19.84
C ASP A 44 22.51 -7.66 19.76
N ALA A 45 22.08 -8.36 18.70
CA ALA A 45 22.50 -9.73 18.39
C ALA A 45 23.85 -9.83 17.62
N GLY A 46 24.52 -8.70 17.34
CA GLY A 46 25.76 -8.66 16.55
C GLY A 46 25.58 -9.06 15.08
N GLY A 47 24.36 -8.99 14.55
CA GLY A 47 24.03 -9.40 13.19
C GLY A 47 24.21 -8.30 12.15
N GLU A 48 24.58 -8.69 10.93
CA GLU A 48 24.73 -7.76 9.81
C GLU A 48 23.38 -7.23 9.29
N HIS A 49 23.37 -5.99 8.80
CA HIS A 49 22.20 -5.31 8.23
C HIS A 49 22.17 -5.40 6.70
N LEU A 50 20.96 -5.40 6.13
CA LEU A 50 20.75 -5.34 4.67
C LEU A 50 21.49 -6.44 3.88
N THR A 51 21.63 -7.64 4.44
CA THR A 51 22.34 -8.76 3.80
C THR A 51 21.44 -9.73 3.06
N THR A 52 20.11 -9.62 3.22
CA THR A 52 19.16 -10.58 2.63
C THR A 52 18.35 -9.95 1.49
N PRO A 53 17.91 -10.73 0.49
CA PRO A 53 17.00 -10.25 -0.54
C PRO A 53 15.73 -9.62 0.05
N HIS A 54 15.23 -10.15 1.17
CA HIS A 54 14.07 -9.59 1.88
C HIS A 54 14.34 -8.15 2.31
N SER A 55 15.48 -7.90 2.95
CA SER A 55 15.83 -6.59 3.47
C SER A 55 16.03 -5.54 2.36
N TRP A 56 16.61 -5.94 1.22
CA TRP A 56 16.71 -5.07 0.04
C TRP A 56 15.35 -4.77 -0.59
N ALA A 57 14.53 -5.80 -0.79
CA ALA A 57 13.19 -5.62 -1.35
C ALA A 57 12.30 -4.77 -0.45
N ALA A 58 12.36 -4.96 0.87
CA ALA A 58 11.65 -4.13 1.85
C ALA A 58 12.13 -2.68 1.84
N LEU A 59 13.45 -2.45 1.73
CA LEU A 59 14.03 -1.11 1.64
C LEU A 59 13.57 -0.39 0.35
N VAL A 60 13.68 -1.04 -0.81
CA VAL A 60 13.23 -0.47 -2.10
C VAL A 60 11.73 -0.17 -2.06
N THR A 61 10.91 -1.10 -1.57
CA THR A 61 9.46 -0.90 -1.42
C THR A 61 9.16 0.28 -0.49
N GLY A 62 9.85 0.37 0.65
CA GLY A 62 9.70 1.47 1.61
C GLY A 62 10.13 2.83 1.06
N MET A 63 11.20 2.86 0.26
CA MET A 63 11.64 4.09 -0.44
C MET A 63 10.61 4.53 -1.46
N LEU A 64 10.13 3.63 -2.32
CA LEU A 64 9.08 3.94 -3.30
C LEU A 64 7.78 4.39 -2.63
N PHE A 65 7.39 3.75 -1.53
CA PHE A 65 6.26 4.18 -0.71
C PHE A 65 6.44 5.62 -0.22
N THR A 66 7.60 5.91 0.37
CA THR A 66 7.92 7.23 0.93
C THR A 66 7.90 8.30 -0.17
N LEU A 67 8.54 8.04 -1.31
CA LEU A 67 8.54 8.92 -2.47
C LEU A 67 7.12 9.15 -3.00
N ASN A 68 6.28 8.12 -3.05
CA ASN A 68 4.90 8.25 -3.50
C ASN A 68 4.06 9.13 -2.55
N VAL A 69 4.27 9.02 -1.24
CA VAL A 69 3.63 9.91 -0.24
C VAL A 69 4.09 11.36 -0.44
N PHE A 70 5.39 11.60 -0.61
CA PHE A 70 5.93 12.93 -0.87
C PHE A 70 5.42 13.52 -2.19
N GLN A 71 5.39 12.73 -3.26
CA GLN A 71 4.80 13.15 -4.53
C GLN A 71 3.34 13.57 -4.34
N GLY A 72 2.54 12.80 -3.61
CA GLY A 72 1.16 13.14 -3.32
C GLY A 72 0.99 14.44 -2.50
N LEU A 73 1.92 14.70 -1.57
CA LEU A 73 1.96 15.97 -0.83
C LEU A 73 2.32 17.15 -1.74
N LEU A 74 3.34 17.00 -2.59
CA LEU A 74 3.74 18.03 -3.55
C LEU A 74 2.57 18.38 -4.48
N LEU A 75 1.94 17.38 -5.11
CA LEU A 75 0.76 17.60 -5.96
C LEU A 75 -0.39 18.28 -5.22
N THR A 76 -0.50 18.08 -3.90
CA THR A 76 -1.53 18.72 -3.07
C THR A 76 -1.18 20.18 -2.75
N PHE A 77 0.09 20.53 -2.56
CA PHE A 77 0.52 21.80 -1.96
C PHE A 77 1.46 22.66 -2.83
N GLU A 78 1.79 22.26 -4.06
CA GLU A 78 2.68 23.00 -4.97
C GLU A 78 2.15 24.41 -5.33
N GLY A 79 0.82 24.56 -5.39
CA GLY A 79 0.19 25.84 -5.74
C GLY A 79 -0.11 26.75 -4.53
N PRO A 80 -0.55 28.00 -4.79
CA PRO A 80 -0.89 28.97 -3.74
C PRO A 80 -2.10 28.55 -2.87
N LYS A 81 -2.86 27.54 -3.30
CA LYS A 81 -3.95 26.92 -2.55
C LYS A 81 -3.82 25.40 -2.64
N ALA A 82 -4.13 24.72 -1.55
CA ALA A 82 -4.09 23.27 -1.50
C ALA A 82 -5.12 22.65 -2.47
N ASN A 83 -4.64 21.87 -3.43
CA ASN A 83 -5.46 21.12 -4.38
C ASN A 83 -5.66 19.68 -3.88
N TRP A 84 -6.77 19.41 -3.21
CA TRP A 84 -7.08 18.06 -2.73
C TRP A 84 -7.67 17.13 -3.80
N GLN A 85 -7.84 17.60 -5.04
CA GLN A 85 -8.56 16.88 -6.10
C GLN A 85 -7.75 16.61 -7.37
N TRP A 86 -6.42 16.67 -7.31
CA TRP A 86 -5.56 16.27 -8.42
C TRP A 86 -5.74 14.80 -8.81
N LYS A 87 -5.38 14.51 -10.06
CA LYS A 87 -5.33 13.18 -10.66
C LYS A 87 -3.98 13.04 -11.34
N ASP A 88 -3.23 12.02 -10.94
CA ASP A 88 -1.92 11.72 -11.50
C ASP A 88 -1.81 10.21 -11.70
N GLU A 89 -1.54 9.78 -12.93
CA GLU A 89 -1.47 8.35 -13.28
C GLU A 89 -0.22 7.69 -12.71
N THR A 90 0.89 8.42 -12.66
CA THR A 90 2.16 7.95 -12.09
C THR A 90 2.03 7.64 -10.60
N HIS A 91 1.37 8.52 -9.83
CA HIS A 91 1.11 8.31 -8.40
C HIS A 91 0.22 7.09 -8.16
N VAL A 92 -0.79 6.91 -9.03
CA VAL A 92 -1.68 5.74 -8.95
C VAL A 92 -0.91 4.46 -9.26
N LEU A 93 -0.14 4.43 -10.35
CA LEU A 93 0.65 3.26 -10.76
C LEU A 93 1.69 2.91 -9.68
N THR A 94 2.45 3.89 -9.23
CA THR A 94 3.45 3.71 -8.16
C THR A 94 2.80 3.20 -6.88
N GLY A 95 1.67 3.78 -6.48
CA GLY A 95 0.91 3.31 -5.32
C GLY A 95 0.47 1.85 -5.43
N VAL A 96 0.05 1.39 -6.61
CA VAL A 96 -0.31 -0.02 -6.86
C VAL A 96 0.94 -0.92 -6.78
N LEU A 97 2.05 -0.51 -7.38
CA LEU A 97 3.30 -1.26 -7.34
C LEU A 97 3.84 -1.38 -5.90
N VAL A 98 3.77 -0.31 -5.12
CA VAL A 98 4.13 -0.30 -3.69
C VAL A 98 3.24 -1.26 -2.90
N TYR A 99 1.93 -1.24 -3.14
CA TYR A 99 1.01 -2.17 -2.49
C TYR A 99 1.38 -3.63 -2.80
N ILE A 100 1.58 -3.99 -4.08
CA ILE A 100 1.97 -5.35 -4.47
C ILE A 100 3.32 -5.73 -3.85
N GLY A 101 4.31 -4.84 -3.95
CA GLY A 101 5.64 -5.03 -3.36
C GLY A 101 5.58 -5.24 -1.85
N SER A 102 4.72 -4.52 -1.14
CA SER A 102 4.54 -4.67 0.31
C SER A 102 4.00 -6.04 0.70
N VAL A 103 3.06 -6.59 -0.08
CA VAL A 103 2.52 -7.94 0.14
C VAL A 103 3.59 -9.00 -0.14
N VAL A 104 4.28 -8.88 -1.28
CA VAL A 104 5.34 -9.82 -1.66
C VAL A 104 6.47 -9.84 -0.62
N THR A 105 6.92 -8.66 -0.19
CA THR A 105 7.98 -8.55 0.83
C THR A 105 7.54 -9.10 2.18
N MET A 106 6.28 -8.87 2.59
CA MET A 106 5.71 -9.45 3.81
C MET A 106 5.67 -10.98 3.76
N LEU A 107 5.16 -11.56 2.67
CA LEU A 107 5.09 -13.02 2.49
C LEU A 107 6.49 -13.64 2.44
N TYR A 108 7.40 -13.02 1.70
CA TYR A 108 8.79 -13.48 1.61
C TYR A 108 9.50 -13.38 2.97
N GLY A 109 9.25 -12.33 3.75
CA GLY A 109 9.78 -12.16 5.10
C GLY A 109 9.27 -13.23 6.07
N LEU A 110 7.98 -13.61 5.97
CA LEU A 110 7.41 -14.68 6.79
C LEU A 110 8.12 -16.03 6.56
N GLN A 111 8.51 -16.32 5.31
CA GLN A 111 9.19 -17.56 4.94
C GLN A 111 10.70 -17.56 5.22
N THR A 112 11.35 -16.41 5.08
CA THR A 112 12.83 -16.35 5.02
C THR A 112 13.48 -15.65 6.21
N SER A 113 12.73 -14.86 6.98
CA SER A 113 13.30 -14.23 8.17
C SER A 113 13.53 -15.26 9.27
N SER A 114 14.63 -15.07 10.01
CA SER A 114 14.94 -15.90 11.19
C SER A 114 13.77 -15.91 12.18
N TRP A 115 13.11 -14.76 12.38
CA TRP A 115 11.95 -14.66 13.25
C TRP A 115 10.76 -15.49 12.75
N GLY A 116 10.39 -15.40 11.46
CA GLY A 116 9.28 -16.16 10.89
C GLY A 116 9.48 -17.67 10.97
N VAL A 117 10.70 -18.12 10.63
CA VAL A 117 11.10 -19.53 10.70
C VAL A 117 11.11 -20.07 12.14
N GLN A 118 11.50 -19.25 13.11
CA GLN A 118 11.55 -19.66 14.52
C GLN A 118 10.17 -19.69 15.20
N ASN A 119 9.24 -18.82 14.79
CA ASN A 119 7.96 -18.64 15.48
C ASN A 119 6.79 -19.42 14.86
N PHE A 120 6.91 -19.86 13.60
CA PHE A 120 5.86 -20.59 12.90
C PHE A 120 6.35 -21.90 12.31
N SER A 121 5.60 -22.99 12.55
CA SER A 121 5.82 -24.25 11.83
C SER A 121 5.59 -24.06 10.32
N PRO A 122 6.18 -24.89 9.45
CA PRO A 122 5.98 -24.80 8.00
C PRO A 122 4.50 -24.79 7.59
N GLU A 123 3.66 -25.59 8.27
CA GLU A 123 2.22 -25.68 8.02
C GLU A 123 1.52 -24.36 8.37
N ARG A 124 1.88 -23.73 9.50
CA ARG A 124 1.31 -22.45 9.91
C ARG A 124 1.76 -21.32 8.99
N GLN A 125 3.02 -21.33 8.54
CA GLN A 125 3.50 -20.36 7.55
C GLN A 125 2.69 -20.47 6.27
N PHE A 126 2.49 -21.69 5.75
CA PHE A 126 1.67 -21.92 4.56
C PHE A 126 0.23 -21.41 4.74
N GLN A 127 -0.42 -21.74 5.86
CA GLN A 127 -1.78 -21.27 6.15
C GLN A 127 -1.86 -19.74 6.19
N LEU A 128 -0.92 -19.07 6.87
CA LEU A 128 -0.87 -17.61 6.92
C LEU A 128 -0.66 -16.99 5.54
N ILE A 129 0.23 -17.56 4.72
CA ILE A 129 0.46 -17.09 3.35
C ILE A 129 -0.82 -17.18 2.53
N VAL A 130 -1.51 -18.33 2.57
CA VAL A 130 -2.77 -18.53 1.85
C VAL A 130 -3.84 -17.54 2.32
N LEU A 131 -3.98 -17.34 3.63
CA LEU A 131 -4.96 -16.39 4.18
C LEU A 131 -4.67 -14.96 3.76
N VAL A 132 -3.40 -14.53 3.81
CA VAL A 132 -2.99 -13.21 3.36
C VAL A 132 -3.28 -13.04 1.86
N ILE A 133 -2.89 -14.01 1.03
CA ILE A 133 -3.15 -13.97 -0.41
C ILE A 133 -4.66 -13.87 -0.67
N ALA A 134 -5.47 -14.73 -0.03
CA ALA A 134 -6.92 -14.73 -0.18
C ALA A 134 -7.54 -13.37 0.21
N ALA A 135 -7.09 -12.76 1.31
CA ALA A 135 -7.56 -11.45 1.73
C ALA A 135 -7.23 -10.35 0.70
N HIS A 136 -6.00 -10.34 0.18
CA HIS A 136 -5.59 -9.32 -0.80
C HIS A 136 -6.27 -9.53 -2.16
N VAL A 137 -6.44 -10.79 -2.59
CA VAL A 137 -7.22 -11.14 -3.80
C VAL A 137 -8.67 -10.73 -3.63
N ALA A 138 -9.30 -10.94 -2.46
CA ALA A 138 -10.66 -10.50 -2.22
C ALA A 138 -10.80 -8.97 -2.29
N LEU A 139 -9.84 -8.22 -1.72
CA LEU A 139 -9.83 -6.76 -1.77
C LEU A 139 -9.65 -6.23 -3.20
N VAL A 140 -8.69 -6.77 -3.95
CA VAL A 140 -8.44 -6.39 -5.35
C VAL A 140 -9.60 -6.82 -6.25
N GLY A 141 -10.11 -8.04 -6.06
CA GLY A 141 -11.26 -8.57 -6.80
C GLY A 141 -12.51 -7.71 -6.60
N ARG A 142 -12.81 -7.32 -5.36
CA ARG A 142 -13.90 -6.38 -5.08
C ARG A 142 -13.68 -5.03 -5.77
N ALA A 143 -12.46 -4.51 -5.75
CA ALA A 143 -12.11 -3.27 -6.43
C ALA A 143 -12.37 -3.34 -7.95
N LEU A 144 -11.98 -4.45 -8.59
CA LEU A 144 -12.18 -4.69 -10.02
C LEU A 144 -13.66 -4.85 -10.38
N VAL A 145 -14.44 -5.58 -9.56
CA VAL A 145 -15.89 -5.75 -9.76
C VAL A 145 -16.60 -4.39 -9.73
N LEU A 146 -16.29 -3.54 -8.74
CA LEU A 146 -16.84 -2.20 -8.65
C LEU A 146 -16.48 -1.34 -9.88
N GLN A 147 -15.26 -1.47 -10.38
CA GLN A 147 -14.83 -0.76 -11.59
C GLN A 147 -15.55 -1.26 -12.85
N ARG A 148 -15.80 -2.57 -12.98
CA ARG A 148 -16.55 -3.13 -14.11
C ARG A 148 -18.00 -2.67 -14.13
N GLN A 149 -18.69 -2.73 -12.98
CA GLN A 149 -20.08 -2.25 -12.84
C GLN A 149 -20.22 -0.77 -13.25
N LYS A 150 -19.20 0.04 -12.94
CA LYS A 150 -19.15 1.44 -13.38
C LYS A 150 -19.06 1.56 -14.90
N ASN A 151 -18.15 0.83 -15.55
CA ASN A 151 -17.98 0.89 -17.00
C ASN A 151 -19.28 0.50 -17.71
N ASP A 152 -19.95 -0.57 -17.26
CA ASP A 152 -21.22 -1.01 -17.82
C ASP A 152 -22.34 0.03 -17.65
N THR A 153 -22.37 0.73 -16.51
CA THR A 153 -23.35 1.80 -16.25
C THR A 153 -23.11 3.03 -17.13
N GLN A 154 -21.86 3.44 -17.30
CA GLN A 154 -21.51 4.57 -18.18
C GLN A 154 -21.84 4.28 -19.65
N ILE A 155 -21.58 3.06 -20.12
CA ILE A 155 -21.92 2.62 -21.48
C ILE A 155 -23.44 2.64 -21.69
N LYS A 156 -24.24 2.22 -20.68
CA LYS A 156 -25.70 2.27 -20.77
C LYS A 156 -26.23 3.70 -20.88
N VAL A 157 -25.73 4.63 -20.06
CA VAL A 157 -26.16 6.05 -20.11
C VAL A 157 -25.80 6.70 -21.45
N ALA A 158 -24.59 6.44 -21.97
CA ALA A 158 -24.16 6.98 -23.26
C ALA A 158 -24.95 6.45 -24.47
N LYS A 159 -25.66 5.33 -24.33
CA LYS A 159 -26.53 4.78 -25.39
C LYS A 159 -27.97 5.32 -25.34
N VAL A 160 -28.35 5.99 -24.25
CA VAL A 160 -29.73 6.49 -24.01
C VAL A 160 -29.82 8.02 -24.19
N ALA A 161 -28.68 8.71 -24.19
CA ALA A 161 -28.54 10.13 -24.53
C ALA A 161 -28.30 10.32 -26.04
#